data_AF-A0A7C9RLI1-F1
#
_entry.id   AF-A0A7C9RLI1-F1
#
_cell.length_a   1.000
_cell.length_b   1.000
_cell.length_c   1.000
_cell.angle_alpha   90.00
_cell.angle_beta   90.00
_cell.angle_gamma   90.00
#
_symmetry.space_group_name_H-M   'P 1'
#
loop_
_entity.id
_entity.type
_entity.pdbx_description
1 polymer ?
#
loop_
_entity_poly.entity_id
_entity_poly.type
_entity_poly.pdbx_seq_one_letter_code
_entity_poly.pdbx_strand_id
1 'polypeptide(L)'
;MELKQAMEAATADLDVRPGFVGDVMAGGRRRHTRKLLALTAAVALLAGVTTGVVLTRSSTSEPDTGDPRLTAATSGDLAGDEDFIARTLVAWKNARNESWMSGQDVTEVSGTPNVFWAANTVDGQAALVAQAVRVRNSNEPQTLVGLVAAGAVEGREVVHTRSRDQETGLYRLGAHSSTYVVLSLGQRVFWSVNPVRGPDNRLRRDWRQADDPDGVAVVTAQASERPVILRSTTAPAPDDFTRQPLQNRARTGFTFGQAFTPHPGLGWSGQRCTDEKRPALNPKSESAERDLQERGLLDYQIGDDSSANWAACAWTPDLRFVRVFESYGQLYGVLYDANGVFSAAVLGGPAVKGASLPVRLVLPDGQGTLVAEFGTLLGPQERPDVWLAPAGTTAVTVRRGDTPEVVPLG
;
A
#
# COMPACT_ATOMS: atom_id res chain seq x y z
N MET A 1 12.10 -19.11 71.24
CA MET A 1 13.48 -18.59 71.17
C MET A 1 13.38 -17.23 70.49
N GLU A 2 13.60 -16.16 71.24
CA GLU A 2 13.32 -14.79 70.80
C GLU A 2 14.40 -14.25 69.86
N LEU A 3 13.97 -13.44 68.88
CA LEU A 3 14.78 -12.81 67.82
C LEU A 3 16.05 -12.12 68.35
N LYS A 4 15.99 -11.62 69.59
CA LYS A 4 17.09 -10.94 70.27
C LYS A 4 18.31 -11.84 70.50
N GLN A 5 18.10 -13.08 70.93
CA GLN A 5 19.20 -14.03 71.17
C GLN A 5 19.83 -14.52 69.86
N ALA A 6 19.04 -14.60 68.77
CA ALA A 6 19.55 -14.92 67.44
C ALA A 6 20.42 -13.78 66.86
N MET A 7 20.09 -12.51 67.15
CA MET A 7 20.87 -11.37 66.69
C MET A 7 22.14 -11.16 67.53
N GLU A 8 22.10 -11.36 68.85
CA GLU A 8 23.31 -11.26 69.69
C GLU A 8 24.34 -12.36 69.36
N ALA A 9 23.89 -13.56 69.01
CA ALA A 9 24.77 -14.64 68.55
C ALA A 9 25.38 -14.36 67.16
N ALA A 10 24.68 -13.65 66.28
CA ALA A 10 25.17 -13.33 64.94
C ALA A 10 26.22 -12.20 64.89
N THR A 11 26.38 -11.43 65.98
CA THR A 11 27.30 -10.29 66.04
C THR A 11 28.49 -10.48 66.98
N ALA A 12 28.56 -11.61 67.71
CA ALA A 12 29.62 -11.86 68.70
C ALA A 12 31.03 -11.98 68.09
N ASP A 13 31.14 -12.40 66.83
CA ASP A 13 32.42 -12.65 66.14
C ASP A 13 32.81 -11.57 65.12
N LEU A 14 32.15 -10.39 65.16
CA LEU A 14 32.50 -9.27 64.29
C LEU A 14 33.71 -8.50 64.84
N ASP A 15 34.91 -8.97 64.47
CA ASP A 15 36.15 -8.26 64.75
C ASP A 15 36.29 -7.05 63.81
N VAL A 16 36.33 -5.84 64.39
CA VAL A 16 36.38 -4.60 63.62
C VAL A 16 37.80 -4.41 63.09
N ARG A 17 37.95 -4.49 61.76
CA ARG A 17 39.23 -4.28 61.07
C ARG A 17 39.94 -3.00 61.57
N PRO A 18 41.22 -3.08 61.99
CA PRO A 18 42.02 -1.91 62.32
C PRO A 18 42.11 -0.97 61.11
N GLY A 19 41.61 0.26 61.27
CA GLY A 19 41.54 1.27 60.20
C GLY A 19 40.13 1.71 59.80
N PHE A 20 39.07 1.02 60.26
CA PHE A 20 37.67 1.37 59.95
C PHE A 20 37.30 2.81 60.36
N VAL A 21 37.81 3.29 61.50
CA VAL A 21 37.59 4.67 61.95
C VAL A 21 38.35 5.69 61.09
N GLY A 22 39.47 5.31 60.46
CA GLY A 22 40.23 6.14 59.53
C GLY A 22 39.53 6.30 58.17
N ASP A 23 38.97 5.21 57.63
CA ASP A 23 38.25 5.21 56.35
C ASP A 23 36.90 5.94 56.43
N VAL A 24 36.23 5.89 57.58
CA VAL A 24 34.99 6.67 57.84
C VAL A 24 35.29 8.17 58.00
N MET A 25 36.44 8.55 58.59
CA MET A 25 36.86 9.95 58.71
C MET A 25 37.32 10.56 57.37
N ALA A 26 37.89 9.76 56.45
CA ALA A 26 38.22 10.19 55.08
C ALA A 26 36.96 10.43 54.22
N GLY A 27 35.89 9.66 54.43
CA GLY A 27 34.58 9.87 53.79
C GLY A 27 33.84 11.13 54.28
N GLY A 28 34.07 11.56 55.53
CA GLY A 28 33.43 12.74 56.12
C GLY A 28 33.91 14.09 55.59
N ARG A 29 35.22 14.24 55.29
CA ARG A 29 35.80 15.52 54.83
C ARG A 29 35.43 15.90 53.38
N ARG A 30 35.19 14.94 52.47
CA ARG A 30 34.72 15.24 51.10
C ARG A 30 33.24 15.69 51.03
N ARG A 31 32.44 15.35 52.04
CA ARG A 31 31.02 15.78 52.12
C ARG A 31 30.86 17.20 52.66
N HIS A 32 31.84 17.72 53.40
CA HIS A 32 31.76 19.05 54.02
C HIS A 32 32.18 20.21 53.09
N THR A 33 33.07 19.99 52.11
CA THR A 33 33.43 21.02 51.11
C THR A 33 32.38 21.17 50.01
N ARG A 34 31.56 20.14 49.72
CA ARG A 34 30.40 20.28 48.81
C ARG A 34 29.20 21.01 49.42
N LYS A 35 29.15 21.18 50.75
CA LYS A 35 28.07 21.94 51.42
C LYS A 35 28.38 23.42 51.61
N LEU A 36 29.62 23.88 51.43
CA LEU A 36 30.00 25.28 51.66
C LEU A 36 29.90 26.19 50.43
N LEU A 37 29.63 25.64 49.23
CA LEU A 37 29.15 26.40 48.06
C LEU A 37 27.62 26.35 47.90
N ALA A 38 26.91 25.69 48.83
CA ALA A 38 25.45 25.55 48.80
C ALA A 38 24.73 26.46 49.83
N LEU A 39 25.46 27.32 50.55
CA LEU A 39 24.92 28.12 51.67
C LEU A 39 25.15 29.64 51.53
N THR A 40 25.40 30.13 50.31
CA THR A 40 25.28 31.55 49.92
C THR A 40 24.25 31.77 48.81
N ALA A 41 23.45 30.76 48.46
CA ALA A 41 22.35 30.87 47.49
C ALA A 41 20.94 30.73 48.12
N ALA A 42 20.84 30.63 49.46
CA ALA A 42 19.57 30.38 50.17
C ALA A 42 18.99 31.62 50.89
N VAL A 43 19.54 32.82 50.67
CA VAL A 43 18.96 34.10 51.15
C VAL A 43 18.40 34.96 50.01
N ALA A 44 18.69 34.62 48.75
CA ALA A 44 18.05 35.23 47.57
C ALA A 44 16.73 34.54 47.15
N LEU A 45 16.21 33.63 47.98
CA LEU A 45 15.03 32.80 47.66
C LEU A 45 13.73 33.25 48.35
N LEU A 46 13.72 34.42 49.01
CA LEU A 46 12.52 35.01 49.63
C LEU A 46 12.21 36.44 49.16
N ALA A 47 12.82 36.85 48.05
CA ALA A 47 12.38 37.96 47.20
C ALA A 47 12.54 37.47 45.75
N GLY A 48 11.63 36.68 45.22
CA GLY A 48 10.35 37.19 44.76
C GLY A 48 10.41 37.37 43.24
N VAL A 49 10.05 36.31 42.52
CA VAL A 49 9.41 36.28 41.20
C VAL A 49 10.29 36.70 39.98
N THR A 50 10.69 35.73 39.13
CA THR A 50 10.54 35.74 37.64
C THR A 50 11.44 34.80 36.81
N THR A 51 12.25 33.88 37.35
CA THR A 51 13.04 32.98 36.46
C THR A 51 13.06 31.54 36.92
N GLY A 52 12.08 30.76 36.43
CA GLY A 52 12.04 29.32 36.56
C GLY A 52 13.16 28.66 35.75
N VAL A 53 14.07 27.97 36.42
CA VAL A 53 15.05 27.09 35.78
C VAL A 53 14.32 25.81 35.38
N VAL A 54 13.95 25.74 34.10
CA VAL A 54 13.50 24.50 33.45
C VAL A 54 14.70 23.56 33.41
N LEU A 55 14.57 22.41 34.07
CA LEU A 55 15.45 21.25 33.82
C LEU A 55 15.22 20.83 32.36
N THR A 56 15.97 21.39 31.44
CA THR A 56 15.96 20.96 30.04
C THR A 56 16.47 19.53 30.01
N ARG A 57 15.58 18.57 29.69
CA ARG A 57 15.95 17.21 29.33
C ARG A 57 17.12 17.30 28.36
N SER A 58 18.18 16.53 28.61
CA SER A 58 19.28 16.34 27.67
C SER A 58 18.68 16.21 26.28
N SER A 59 19.03 17.14 25.40
CA SER A 59 18.64 17.16 24.00
C SER A 59 19.05 15.81 23.41
N THR A 60 18.10 14.88 23.37
CA THR A 60 18.21 13.70 22.54
C THR A 60 18.30 14.28 21.14
N SER A 61 19.48 14.17 20.55
CA SER A 61 19.70 14.51 19.14
C SER A 61 18.51 13.99 18.35
N GLU A 62 17.92 14.85 17.51
CA GLU A 62 16.80 14.43 16.67
C GLU A 62 17.20 13.13 15.97
N PRO A 63 16.34 12.10 15.98
CA PRO A 63 16.69 10.83 15.41
C PRO A 63 17.03 11.01 13.92
N ASP A 64 18.28 10.72 13.58
CA ASP A 64 18.78 10.82 12.23
C ASP A 64 18.34 9.60 11.42
N THR A 65 17.50 9.83 10.41
CA THR A 65 17.08 8.81 9.45
C THR A 65 18.00 8.78 8.22
N GLY A 66 18.90 9.76 8.09
CA GLY A 66 19.69 10.03 6.88
C GLY A 66 18.84 10.45 5.68
N ASP A 67 17.59 10.88 5.87
CA ASP A 67 16.71 11.31 4.78
C ASP A 67 16.86 12.81 4.52
N PRO A 68 17.35 13.21 3.33
CA PRO A 68 17.61 14.63 3.04
C PRO A 68 16.34 15.48 3.08
N ARG A 69 15.14 14.89 2.93
CA ARG A 69 13.87 15.62 2.98
C ARG A 69 13.56 16.21 4.36
N LEU A 70 14.19 15.70 5.42
CA LEU A 70 14.03 16.27 6.76
C LEU A 70 14.69 17.65 6.90
N THR A 71 15.63 17.99 6.03
CA THR A 71 16.40 19.24 6.09
C THR A 71 16.44 20.00 4.76
N ALA A 72 15.90 19.43 3.68
CA ALA A 72 15.81 20.07 2.38
C ALA A 72 15.02 21.38 2.46
N ALA A 73 15.49 22.39 1.73
CA ALA A 73 14.70 23.59 1.50
C ALA A 73 13.39 23.23 0.79
N THR A 74 12.31 23.95 1.10
CA THR A 74 11.04 23.79 0.39
C THR A 74 11.21 24.15 -1.08
N SER A 75 10.72 23.29 -1.95
CA SER A 75 10.68 23.47 -3.42
C SER A 75 9.25 23.67 -3.92
N GLY A 76 9.08 23.95 -5.22
CA GLY A 76 7.77 24.27 -5.82
C GLY A 76 7.43 25.76 -5.81
N ASP A 77 6.32 26.12 -6.47
CA ASP A 77 5.91 27.53 -6.66
C ASP A 77 5.37 28.18 -5.37
N LEU A 78 5.05 27.39 -4.34
CA LEU A 78 4.67 27.87 -3.01
C LEU A 78 5.80 27.77 -1.98
N ALA A 79 7.05 27.54 -2.40
CA ALA A 79 8.19 27.41 -1.51
C ALA A 79 8.43 28.64 -0.60
N GLY A 80 8.05 29.83 -1.06
CA GLY A 80 8.16 31.09 -0.30
C GLY A 80 6.89 31.51 0.44
N ASP A 81 5.80 30.74 0.35
CA ASP A 81 4.53 31.05 1.03
C ASP A 81 4.59 30.57 2.49
N GLU A 82 5.18 31.40 3.35
CA GLU A 82 5.38 31.11 4.78
C GLU A 82 4.06 30.81 5.51
N ASP A 83 2.98 31.51 5.14
CA ASP A 83 1.65 31.32 5.73
C ASP A 83 1.07 29.95 5.35
N PHE A 84 1.18 29.53 4.09
CA PHE A 84 0.76 28.21 3.65
C PHE A 84 1.59 27.09 4.30
N ILE A 85 2.91 27.27 4.39
CA ILE A 85 3.81 26.32 5.06
C ILE A 85 3.43 26.19 6.54
N ALA A 86 3.18 27.30 7.23
CA ALA A 86 2.76 27.28 8.63
C ALA A 86 1.43 26.54 8.82
N ARG A 87 0.43 26.80 7.97
CA ARG A 87 -0.86 26.08 7.99
C ARG A 87 -0.69 24.59 7.73
N THR A 88 0.16 24.23 6.77
CA THR A 88 0.50 22.83 6.44
C THR A 88 1.08 22.11 7.65
N LEU A 89 2.04 22.71 8.35
CA LEU A 89 2.65 22.13 9.54
C LEU A 89 1.66 22.01 10.71
N VAL A 90 0.71 22.92 10.83
CA VAL A 90 -0.39 22.82 11.82
C VAL A 90 -1.31 21.64 11.49
N ALA A 91 -1.75 21.51 10.24
CA ALA A 91 -2.57 20.39 9.78
C ALA A 91 -1.88 19.04 10.04
N TRP A 92 -0.60 18.93 9.69
CA TRP A 92 0.20 17.74 9.94
C TRP A 92 0.30 17.37 11.42
N LYS A 93 0.54 18.36 12.29
CA LYS A 93 0.61 18.15 13.75
C LYS A 93 -0.74 17.75 14.33
N ASN A 94 -1.82 18.39 13.90
CA ASN A 94 -3.17 18.12 14.38
C ASN A 94 -3.62 16.70 14.01
N ALA A 95 -3.31 16.26 12.79
CA ALA A 95 -3.63 14.93 12.33
C ALA A 95 -3.12 13.90 13.34
N ARG A 96 -1.91 14.03 13.91
CA ARG A 96 -1.34 13.08 14.90
C ARG A 96 -2.28 12.70 16.05
N ASN A 97 -3.17 13.58 16.48
CA ASN A 97 -4.08 13.30 17.59
C ASN A 97 -5.26 12.39 17.19
N GLU A 98 -5.43 12.12 15.90
CA GLU A 98 -6.45 11.24 15.34
C GLU A 98 -6.00 9.77 15.39
N SER A 99 -6.92 8.81 15.25
CA SER A 99 -6.62 7.37 15.33
C SER A 99 -5.86 6.80 14.12
N TRP A 100 -5.63 7.60 13.08
CA TRP A 100 -4.98 7.22 11.83
C TRP A 100 -3.59 6.55 12.05
N MET A 101 -2.82 6.89 13.10
CA MET A 101 -1.48 6.33 13.35
C MET A 101 -1.46 4.83 13.67
N SER A 102 -2.60 4.22 14.01
CA SER A 102 -2.67 2.81 14.40
C SER A 102 -2.31 1.83 13.28
N GLY A 103 -2.50 2.22 12.01
CA GLY A 103 -2.25 1.34 10.85
C GLY A 103 -0.82 1.32 10.32
N GLN A 104 0.07 2.19 10.81
CA GLN A 104 1.45 2.34 10.31
C GLN A 104 2.50 1.95 11.36
N ASP A 105 2.06 1.32 12.46
CA ASP A 105 2.91 0.88 13.56
C ASP A 105 3.79 1.98 14.18
N VAL A 106 3.49 3.26 13.93
CA VAL A 106 4.25 4.39 14.48
C VAL A 106 4.06 4.42 15.99
N THR A 107 5.16 4.25 16.74
CA THR A 107 5.17 4.25 18.21
C THR A 107 5.55 5.60 18.79
N GLU A 108 6.35 6.38 18.06
CA GLU A 108 6.80 7.70 18.47
C GLU A 108 6.98 8.58 17.25
N VAL A 109 6.44 9.80 17.31
CA VAL A 109 6.75 10.84 16.32
C VAL A 109 7.83 11.74 16.90
N SER A 110 8.92 11.87 16.17
CA SER A 110 10.15 12.50 16.65
C SER A 110 10.65 13.55 15.67
N GLY A 111 11.49 14.48 16.13
CA GLY A 111 12.00 15.58 15.30
C GLY A 111 10.94 16.59 14.84
N THR A 112 11.41 17.65 14.19
CA THR A 112 10.58 18.71 13.62
C THR A 112 10.09 18.30 12.23
N PRO A 113 8.78 18.41 11.91
CA PRO A 113 8.31 18.14 10.55
C PRO A 113 8.84 19.21 9.57
N ASN A 114 9.26 18.80 8.38
CA ASN A 114 9.75 19.67 7.33
C ASN A 114 8.86 19.61 6.08
N VAL A 115 8.51 20.77 5.52
CA VAL A 115 7.85 20.85 4.22
C VAL A 115 8.93 20.93 3.15
N PHE A 116 9.11 19.88 2.35
CA PHE A 116 10.18 19.84 1.34
C PHE A 116 9.69 20.17 -0.08
N TRP A 117 8.37 20.17 -0.29
CA TRP A 117 7.74 20.59 -1.54
C TRP A 117 6.37 21.21 -1.25
N ALA A 118 6.05 22.30 -1.93
CA ALA A 118 4.77 23.01 -1.82
C ALA A 118 4.41 23.64 -3.17
N ALA A 119 3.23 23.34 -3.70
CA ALA A 119 2.81 23.87 -4.99
C ALA A 119 1.30 24.07 -5.15
N ASN A 120 0.92 24.86 -6.16
CA ASN A 120 -0.45 24.91 -6.65
C ASN A 120 -0.74 23.71 -7.57
N THR A 121 -1.83 23.00 -7.30
CA THR A 121 -2.37 21.95 -8.17
C THR A 121 -3.73 22.36 -8.74
N VAL A 122 -4.26 21.61 -9.71
CA VAL A 122 -5.60 21.84 -10.25
C VAL A 122 -6.71 21.74 -9.17
N ASP A 123 -6.44 21.03 -8.08
CA ASP A 123 -7.35 20.83 -6.94
C ASP A 123 -6.99 21.72 -5.73
N GLY A 124 -6.11 22.71 -5.92
CA GLY A 124 -5.70 23.67 -4.90
C GLY A 124 -4.28 23.47 -4.39
N GLN A 125 -3.95 24.17 -3.31
CA GLN A 125 -2.62 24.15 -2.71
C GLN A 125 -2.33 22.79 -2.06
N ALA A 126 -1.15 22.25 -2.33
CA ALA A 126 -0.70 20.97 -1.79
C ALA A 126 0.76 21.05 -1.33
N ALA A 127 1.12 20.23 -0.35
CA ALA A 127 2.47 20.18 0.20
C ALA A 127 2.86 18.76 0.61
N LEU A 128 4.14 18.43 0.47
CA LEU A 128 4.71 17.18 0.98
C LEU A 128 5.54 17.46 2.23
N VAL A 129 5.25 16.69 3.28
CA VAL A 129 5.86 16.82 4.60
C VAL A 129 6.64 15.56 4.91
N ALA A 130 7.86 15.73 5.42
CA ALA A 130 8.69 14.65 5.95
C ALA A 130 8.91 14.83 7.45
N GLN A 131 8.97 13.72 8.18
CA GLN A 131 9.19 13.72 9.61
C GLN A 131 9.82 12.42 10.10
N ALA A 132 10.80 12.49 11.01
CA ALA A 132 11.34 11.32 11.68
C ALA A 132 10.31 10.63 12.60
N VAL A 133 10.24 9.31 12.56
CA VAL A 133 9.36 8.50 13.41
C VAL A 133 10.08 7.24 13.89
N ARG A 134 9.59 6.65 14.99
CA ARG A 134 9.89 5.27 15.36
C ARG A 134 8.67 4.40 15.06
N VAL A 135 8.92 3.19 14.55
CA VAL A 135 7.87 2.20 14.26
C VAL A 135 8.08 0.94 15.07
N ARG A 136 6.98 0.29 15.46
CA ARG A 136 6.93 -1.00 16.13
C ARG A 136 7.66 -1.99 15.23
N ASN A 137 8.67 -2.68 15.77
CA ASN A 137 9.53 -3.63 15.05
C ASN A 137 10.67 -3.02 14.20
N SER A 138 10.97 -1.72 14.32
CA SER A 138 12.22 -1.15 13.82
C SER A 138 13.04 -0.54 14.95
N ASN A 139 14.32 -0.92 15.02
CA ASN A 139 15.27 -0.30 15.94
C ASN A 139 15.86 1.01 15.37
N GLU A 140 15.77 1.21 14.06
CA GLU A 140 16.21 2.43 13.38
C GLU A 140 15.04 3.42 13.27
N PRO A 141 15.31 4.73 13.42
CA PRO A 141 14.38 5.77 13.01
C PRO A 141 14.03 5.65 11.53
N GLN A 142 12.78 5.95 11.21
CA GLN A 142 12.22 5.93 9.85
C GLN A 142 11.72 7.33 9.48
N THR A 143 11.52 7.59 8.19
CA THR A 143 10.89 8.83 7.75
C THR A 143 9.42 8.58 7.44
N LEU A 144 8.53 9.33 8.07
CA LEU A 144 7.14 9.44 7.65
C LEU A 144 7.04 10.55 6.61
N VAL A 145 6.53 10.21 5.42
CA VAL A 145 6.29 11.16 4.33
C VAL A 145 4.81 11.20 4.03
N GLY A 146 4.25 12.38 3.81
CA GLY A 146 2.85 12.49 3.43
C GLY A 146 2.46 13.79 2.76
N LEU A 147 1.29 13.74 2.15
CA LEU A 147 0.66 14.82 1.42
C LEU A 147 -0.34 15.55 2.31
N VAL A 148 -0.20 16.87 2.38
CA VAL A 148 -1.16 17.78 2.99
C VAL A 148 -1.81 18.62 1.90
N ALA A 149 -3.14 18.60 1.85
CA ALA A 149 -3.93 19.44 0.94
C ALA A 149 -5.21 19.86 1.65
N ALA A 150 -5.79 21.00 1.25
CA ALA A 150 -7.05 21.51 1.83
C ALA A 150 -7.08 21.57 3.38
N GLY A 151 -5.92 21.71 4.03
CA GLY A 151 -5.80 21.76 5.50
C GLY A 151 -5.86 20.40 6.21
N ALA A 152 -5.79 19.28 5.48
CA ALA A 152 -5.80 17.93 6.02
C ALA A 152 -4.67 17.07 5.43
N VAL A 153 -4.34 15.96 6.10
CA VAL A 153 -3.37 14.98 5.56
C VAL A 153 -4.12 13.96 4.69
N GLU A 154 -3.88 14.00 3.38
CA GLU A 154 -4.58 13.19 2.38
C GLU A 154 -4.04 11.76 2.29
N GLY A 155 -2.72 11.62 2.42
CA GLY A 155 -2.02 10.35 2.29
C GLY A 155 -0.64 10.41 2.91
N ARG A 156 -0.11 9.23 3.28
CA ARG A 156 1.22 9.11 3.87
C ARG A 156 1.74 7.69 3.79
N GLU A 157 3.04 7.53 3.96
CA GLU A 157 3.69 6.24 4.11
C GLU A 157 4.92 6.36 5.02
N VAL A 158 5.26 5.28 5.71
CA VAL A 158 6.55 5.15 6.37
C VAL A 158 7.58 4.68 5.34
N VAL A 159 8.61 5.48 5.13
CA VAL A 159 9.76 5.16 4.31
C VAL A 159 10.77 4.41 5.18
N HIS A 160 10.94 3.13 4.87
CA HIS A 160 11.89 2.28 5.58
C HIS A 160 13.32 2.55 5.07
N THR A 161 14.22 2.98 5.95
CA THR A 161 15.63 3.34 5.65
C THR A 161 16.38 2.22 4.93
N ARG A 162 16.12 0.96 5.28
CA ARG A 162 16.73 -0.22 4.64
C ARG A 162 16.09 -0.65 3.33
N SER A 163 14.92 -0.10 3.01
CA SER A 163 14.09 -0.46 1.86
C SER A 163 13.55 0.80 1.16
N ARG A 164 14.39 1.84 1.01
CA ARG A 164 13.99 3.10 0.37
C ARG A 164 13.57 2.92 -1.08
N ASP A 165 14.10 1.89 -1.74
CA ASP A 165 13.69 1.45 -3.07
C ASP A 165 12.22 0.96 -3.13
N GLN A 166 11.62 0.67 -1.98
CA GLN A 166 10.21 0.28 -1.86
C GLN A 166 9.27 1.44 -1.52
N GLU A 167 9.80 2.67 -1.38
CA GLU A 167 8.97 3.86 -1.22
C GLU A 167 8.06 4.00 -2.44
N THR A 168 6.76 4.14 -2.20
CA THR A 168 5.80 4.29 -3.29
C THR A 168 5.92 5.68 -3.90
N GLY A 169 5.89 6.70 -3.04
CA GLY A 169 5.91 8.10 -3.42
C GLY A 169 4.70 8.51 -4.25
N LEU A 170 3.55 7.86 -4.10
CA LEU A 170 2.33 8.14 -4.87
C LEU A 170 1.19 8.54 -3.93
N TYR A 171 0.78 9.81 -4.02
CA TYR A 171 -0.33 10.37 -3.26
C TYR A 171 -1.45 10.83 -4.19
N ARG A 172 -2.68 10.91 -3.66
CA ARG A 172 -3.86 11.35 -4.40
C ARG A 172 -4.55 12.47 -3.63
N LEU A 173 -5.12 13.43 -4.34
CA LEU A 173 -5.94 14.50 -3.79
C LEU A 173 -7.02 14.93 -4.78
N GLY A 174 -7.88 15.84 -4.31
CA GLY A 174 -8.93 16.44 -5.13
C GLY A 174 -10.26 15.70 -5.05
N ALA A 175 -11.30 16.33 -5.61
CA ALA A 175 -12.59 15.68 -5.73
C ALA A 175 -12.44 14.41 -6.58
N HIS A 176 -12.95 13.29 -6.07
CA HIS A 176 -12.82 11.96 -6.69
C HIS A 176 -11.38 11.46 -6.86
N SER A 177 -10.40 12.03 -6.14
CA SER A 177 -9.00 11.58 -6.17
C SER A 177 -8.39 11.59 -7.57
N SER A 178 -8.67 12.65 -8.33
CA SER A 178 -8.32 12.83 -9.74
C SER A 178 -6.91 13.40 -9.97
N THR A 179 -6.28 13.98 -8.94
CA THR A 179 -4.91 14.47 -9.00
C THR A 179 -3.96 13.55 -8.23
N TYR A 180 -2.84 13.23 -8.87
CA TYR A 180 -1.78 12.36 -8.38
C TYR A 180 -0.52 13.21 -8.16
N VAL A 181 0.04 13.13 -6.96
CA VAL A 181 1.33 13.74 -6.63
C VAL A 181 2.35 12.62 -6.49
N VAL A 182 3.40 12.66 -7.30
CA VAL A 182 4.35 11.55 -7.49
C VAL A 182 5.77 12.01 -7.18
N LEU A 183 6.44 11.35 -6.24
CA LEU A 183 7.86 11.52 -6.00
C LEU A 183 8.67 10.76 -7.04
N SER A 184 9.47 11.49 -7.82
CA SER A 184 10.37 10.96 -8.86
C SER A 184 11.40 9.98 -8.30
N LEU A 185 11.89 10.23 -7.08
CA LEU A 185 12.99 9.53 -6.41
C LEU A 185 14.22 9.32 -7.33
N GLY A 186 14.55 10.34 -8.12
CA GLY A 186 15.68 10.31 -9.04
C GLY A 186 15.43 9.55 -10.35
N GLN A 187 14.19 9.14 -10.61
CA GLN A 187 13.76 8.52 -11.86
C GLN A 187 12.73 9.42 -12.57
N ARG A 188 12.56 9.26 -13.88
CA ARG A 188 11.53 10.00 -14.60
C ARG A 188 10.16 9.38 -14.32
N VAL A 189 9.15 10.22 -14.18
CA VAL A 189 7.76 9.79 -14.04
C VAL A 189 7.11 9.71 -15.41
N PHE A 190 6.59 8.53 -15.76
CA PHE A 190 5.79 8.31 -16.95
C PHE A 190 4.37 7.95 -16.56
N TRP A 191 3.39 8.43 -17.32
CA TRP A 191 1.99 8.11 -17.08
C TRP A 191 1.21 7.91 -18.37
N SER A 192 0.14 7.12 -18.29
CA SER A 192 -0.82 6.88 -19.35
C SER A 192 -2.19 6.72 -18.71
N VAL A 193 -3.24 7.23 -19.35
CA VAL A 193 -4.63 7.09 -18.89
C VAL A 193 -5.23 5.77 -19.34
N ASN A 194 -5.93 5.70 -20.46
CA ASN A 194 -6.59 4.47 -20.90
C ASN A 194 -5.76 3.72 -21.94
N PRO A 195 -5.72 2.38 -21.89
CA PRO A 195 -5.17 1.62 -22.99
C PRO A 195 -6.15 1.66 -24.17
N VAL A 196 -5.62 1.55 -25.38
CA VAL A 196 -6.39 1.41 -26.63
C VAL A 196 -6.19 -0.01 -27.17
N ARG A 197 -7.29 -0.67 -27.53
CA ARG A 197 -7.24 -2.01 -28.14
C ARG A 197 -7.10 -1.88 -29.65
N GLY A 198 -6.04 -2.49 -30.20
CA GLY A 198 -5.78 -2.57 -31.63
C GLY A 198 -6.60 -3.65 -32.34
N PRO A 199 -6.48 -3.73 -33.69
CA PRO A 199 -7.21 -4.71 -34.50
C PRO A 199 -6.79 -6.16 -34.25
N ASP A 200 -5.60 -6.37 -33.69
CA ASP A 200 -5.07 -7.66 -33.23
C ASP A 200 -5.52 -8.01 -31.81
N ASN A 201 -6.47 -7.25 -31.26
CA ASN A 201 -6.95 -7.33 -29.89
C ASN A 201 -5.89 -7.02 -28.81
N ARG A 202 -4.69 -6.56 -29.17
CA ARG A 202 -3.69 -6.15 -28.20
C ARG A 202 -3.94 -4.73 -27.73
N LEU A 203 -3.70 -4.49 -26.46
CA LEU A 203 -3.71 -3.21 -25.80
C LEU A 203 -2.41 -2.47 -26.09
N ARG A 204 -2.51 -1.15 -26.19
CA ARG A 204 -1.38 -0.23 -26.23
C ARG A 204 -1.67 0.97 -25.34
N ARG A 205 -0.65 1.52 -24.72
CA ARG A 205 -0.71 2.74 -23.90
C ARG A 205 0.13 3.85 -24.53
N ASP A 206 -0.41 5.06 -24.50
CA ASP A 206 0.29 6.27 -24.95
C ASP A 206 0.96 6.92 -23.75
N TRP A 207 2.24 6.60 -23.56
CA TRP A 207 3.02 7.09 -22.43
C TRP A 207 3.45 8.54 -22.62
N ARG A 208 3.24 9.33 -21.58
CA ARG A 208 3.71 10.72 -21.46
C ARG A 208 4.69 10.81 -20.31
N GLN A 209 5.78 11.54 -20.50
CA GLN A 209 6.62 11.93 -19.37
C GLN A 209 5.92 13.08 -18.64
N ALA A 210 5.85 13.01 -17.31
CA ALA A 210 5.39 14.12 -16.50
C ALA A 210 6.55 15.10 -16.25
N ASP A 211 6.23 16.38 -16.13
CA ASP A 211 7.19 17.40 -15.70
C ASP A 211 7.39 17.30 -14.18
N ASP A 212 8.66 17.22 -13.74
CA ASP A 212 9.04 17.03 -12.33
C ASP A 212 10.28 17.86 -11.94
N PRO A 213 10.29 19.19 -12.18
CA PRO A 213 11.50 20.03 -12.01
C PRO A 213 12.10 19.98 -10.59
N ASP A 214 11.25 19.76 -9.58
CA ASP A 214 11.63 19.70 -8.18
C ASP A 214 11.66 18.25 -7.64
N GLY A 215 11.72 17.27 -8.55
CA GLY A 215 11.63 15.85 -8.20
C GLY A 215 10.24 15.39 -7.78
N VAL A 216 9.22 16.22 -7.99
CA VAL A 216 7.80 15.91 -7.74
C VAL A 216 7.00 16.18 -9.02
N ALA A 217 6.31 15.17 -9.52
CA ALA A 217 5.38 15.28 -10.65
C ALA A 217 3.94 15.44 -10.14
N VAL A 218 3.16 16.29 -10.80
CA VAL A 218 1.71 16.40 -10.59
C VAL A 218 1.00 15.97 -11.86
N VAL A 219 0.13 14.96 -11.74
CA VAL A 219 -0.58 14.35 -12.86
C VAL A 219 -2.08 14.36 -12.57
N THR A 220 -2.90 14.67 -13.55
CA THR A 220 -4.37 14.66 -13.40
C THR A 220 -4.99 13.64 -14.37
N ALA A 221 -5.96 12.88 -13.87
CA ALA A 221 -6.78 11.96 -14.64
C ALA A 221 -8.22 12.00 -14.14
N GLN A 222 -9.19 11.86 -15.04
CA GLN A 222 -10.60 11.83 -14.68
C GLN A 222 -10.93 10.54 -13.92
N ALA A 223 -11.95 10.58 -13.07
CA ALA A 223 -12.38 9.43 -12.27
C ALA A 223 -12.79 8.20 -13.11
N SER A 224 -13.22 8.40 -14.36
CA SER A 224 -13.56 7.34 -15.31
C SER A 224 -12.35 6.73 -16.04
N GLU A 225 -11.17 7.34 -15.92
CA GLU A 225 -9.95 6.88 -16.58
C GLU A 225 -9.19 5.85 -15.72
N ARG A 226 -8.25 5.13 -16.34
CA ARG A 226 -7.43 4.08 -15.72
C ARG A 226 -5.95 4.46 -15.63
N PRO A 227 -5.60 5.56 -14.95
CA PRO A 227 -4.23 6.07 -14.96
C PRO A 227 -3.25 5.04 -14.40
N VAL A 228 -2.21 4.78 -15.18
CA VAL A 228 -1.03 4.02 -14.77
C VAL A 228 0.13 4.97 -14.73
N ILE A 229 0.85 4.94 -13.61
CA ILE A 229 2.02 5.78 -13.36
C ILE A 229 3.20 4.86 -13.09
N LEU A 230 4.30 5.08 -13.80
CA LEU A 230 5.54 4.33 -13.69
C LEU A 230 6.69 5.28 -13.35
N ARG A 231 7.68 4.79 -12.60
CA ARG A 231 9.01 5.40 -12.52
C ARG A 231 9.99 4.57 -13.35
N SER A 232 10.73 5.24 -14.22
CA SER A 232 11.76 4.58 -15.02
C SER A 232 12.78 5.57 -15.54
N THR A 233 13.95 5.07 -15.93
CA THR A 233 14.97 5.87 -16.63
C THR A 233 14.62 6.09 -18.10
N THR A 234 13.79 5.23 -18.68
CA THR A 234 13.40 5.26 -20.09
C THR A 234 11.89 5.16 -20.23
N ALA A 235 11.37 5.77 -21.30
CA ALA A 235 9.96 5.67 -21.63
C ALA A 235 9.57 4.18 -21.80
N PRO A 236 8.47 3.72 -21.18
CA PRO A 236 7.98 2.37 -21.39
C PRO A 236 7.55 2.17 -22.84
N ALA A 237 7.66 0.94 -23.34
CA ALA A 237 7.11 0.61 -24.65
C ALA A 237 5.57 0.69 -24.62
N PRO A 238 4.89 1.06 -25.71
CA PRO A 238 3.44 1.15 -25.74
C PRO A 238 2.72 -0.16 -25.38
N ASP A 239 3.35 -1.31 -25.60
CA ASP A 239 2.83 -2.65 -25.36
C ASP A 239 3.43 -3.34 -24.12
N ASP A 240 4.18 -2.60 -23.30
CA ASP A 240 4.67 -3.11 -22.01
C ASP A 240 3.57 -3.01 -20.96
N PHE A 241 3.09 -4.15 -20.46
CA PHE A 241 2.15 -4.25 -19.35
C PHE A 241 2.74 -5.04 -18.16
N THR A 242 4.07 -5.23 -18.17
CA THR A 242 4.77 -6.17 -17.28
C THR A 242 5.56 -5.49 -16.19
N ARG A 243 5.87 -4.20 -16.35
CA ARG A 243 6.49 -3.36 -15.31
C ARG A 243 5.57 -3.24 -14.09
N GLN A 244 6.15 -3.04 -12.93
CA GLN A 244 5.34 -2.79 -11.74
C GLN A 244 4.89 -1.32 -11.73
N PRO A 245 3.57 -1.04 -11.75
CA PRO A 245 3.09 0.31 -11.61
C PRO A 245 3.21 0.81 -10.18
N LEU A 246 3.30 2.13 -10.03
CA LEU A 246 3.16 2.74 -8.71
C LEU A 246 1.74 2.47 -8.20
N GLN A 247 1.65 1.85 -7.04
CA GLN A 247 0.39 1.54 -6.38
C GLN A 247 0.37 2.28 -5.06
N ASN A 248 -0.64 3.10 -4.83
CA ASN A 248 -0.75 3.86 -3.58
C ASN A 248 -0.86 2.90 -2.38
N ARG A 249 0.24 2.73 -1.62
CA ARG A 249 0.31 1.88 -0.41
C ARG A 249 -0.32 2.53 0.82
N ALA A 250 -0.80 3.78 0.73
CA ALA A 250 -1.09 4.60 1.90
C ALA A 250 -2.28 4.15 2.78
N ARG A 251 -2.90 2.99 2.58
CA ARG A 251 -3.97 2.50 3.47
C ARG A 251 -3.94 1.00 3.71
N THR A 252 -3.25 0.60 4.77
CA THR A 252 -3.41 -0.69 5.49
C THR A 252 -4.75 -0.81 6.23
N GLY A 253 -5.78 -0.05 5.83
CA GLY A 253 -7.09 0.00 6.48
C GLY A 253 -8.23 0.41 5.54
N PHE A 254 -8.83 -0.59 4.90
CA PHE A 254 -10.19 -0.78 4.35
C PHE A 254 -11.18 0.38 4.05
N THR A 255 -10.80 1.65 3.95
CA THR A 255 -11.69 2.68 3.38
C THR A 255 -10.99 3.41 2.25
N PHE A 256 -11.42 3.13 1.03
CA PHE A 256 -10.94 3.73 -0.21
C PHE A 256 -11.51 5.16 -0.34
N GLY A 257 -10.66 6.18 -0.39
CA GLY A 257 -11.05 7.55 -0.77
C GLY A 257 -11.13 7.66 -2.31
N GLN A 258 -12.17 7.08 -2.91
CA GLN A 258 -12.33 6.80 -4.35
C GLN A 258 -12.27 8.06 -5.27
N ALA A 259 -11.88 7.97 -6.56
CA ALA A 259 -12.24 6.91 -7.52
C ALA A 259 -11.19 6.60 -8.61
N PHE A 260 -10.94 5.29 -8.81
CA PHE A 260 -11.37 4.54 -9.99
C PHE A 260 -12.25 3.42 -9.42
N THR A 261 -13.50 3.30 -9.87
CA THR A 261 -14.43 2.25 -9.42
C THR A 261 -15.18 1.68 -10.62
N PRO A 262 -14.66 0.61 -11.23
CA PRO A 262 -15.53 -0.38 -11.83
C PRO A 262 -14.91 -1.78 -11.71
N HIS A 263 -15.43 -2.55 -10.76
CA HIS A 263 -16.37 -3.60 -11.14
C HIS A 263 -17.24 -3.96 -9.93
N PRO A 264 -18.58 -3.93 -9.99
CA PRO A 264 -19.44 -4.65 -9.03
C PRO A 264 -19.31 -6.19 -9.13
N GLY A 265 -18.28 -6.66 -9.85
CA GLY A 265 -18.00 -8.00 -10.32
C GLY A 265 -19.23 -8.77 -10.78
N LEU A 266 -19.05 -10.07 -10.93
CA LEU A 266 -20.13 -11.00 -10.62
C LEU A 266 -20.36 -11.14 -9.11
N GLY A 267 -19.43 -10.64 -8.29
CA GLY A 267 -19.46 -10.72 -6.82
C GLY A 267 -19.17 -12.13 -6.30
N TRP A 268 -18.62 -12.99 -7.15
CA TRP A 268 -18.23 -14.35 -6.81
C TRP A 268 -16.85 -14.38 -6.17
N SER A 269 -16.57 -15.48 -5.48
CA SER A 269 -15.26 -15.78 -4.92
C SER A 269 -14.93 -17.26 -5.09
N GLY A 270 -13.64 -17.56 -5.14
CA GLY A 270 -13.11 -18.90 -5.27
C GLY A 270 -13.13 -19.45 -6.69
N GLN A 271 -12.55 -20.63 -6.84
CA GLN A 271 -12.43 -21.28 -8.14
C GLN A 271 -13.40 -22.46 -8.26
N ARG A 272 -14.00 -22.60 -9.44
CA ARG A 272 -14.89 -23.69 -9.82
C ARG A 272 -14.41 -24.34 -11.10
N CYS A 273 -14.33 -25.66 -11.12
CA CYS A 273 -13.76 -26.40 -12.22
C CYS A 273 -14.57 -27.65 -12.53
N THR A 274 -14.68 -28.03 -13.79
CA THR A 274 -15.36 -29.29 -14.18
C THR A 274 -14.56 -30.54 -13.78
N ASP A 275 -13.26 -30.40 -13.55
CA ASP A 275 -12.34 -31.42 -13.04
C ASP A 275 -11.37 -30.76 -12.05
N GLU A 276 -11.00 -31.46 -10.98
CA GLU A 276 -10.13 -30.93 -9.92
C GLU A 276 -8.65 -30.95 -10.32
N LYS A 277 -8.24 -31.83 -11.24
CA LYS A 277 -6.83 -31.94 -11.65
C LYS A 277 -6.46 -30.82 -12.61
N ARG A 278 -5.82 -29.78 -12.09
CA ARG A 278 -5.18 -28.72 -12.89
C ARG A 278 -3.83 -29.19 -13.42
N PRO A 279 -3.40 -28.73 -14.60
CA PRO A 279 -2.01 -28.91 -15.00
C PRO A 279 -1.11 -28.20 -13.97
N ALA A 280 0.11 -28.71 -13.80
CA ALA A 280 1.15 -27.95 -13.13
C ALA A 280 1.46 -26.74 -14.03
N LEU A 281 1.01 -25.55 -13.63
CA LEU A 281 1.35 -24.34 -14.35
C LEU A 281 2.85 -24.11 -14.29
N ASN A 282 3.43 -23.61 -15.38
CA ASN A 282 4.82 -23.22 -15.40
C ASN A 282 5.06 -22.21 -14.25
N PRO A 283 6.10 -22.39 -13.40
CA PRO A 283 6.42 -21.44 -12.33
C PRO A 283 6.75 -20.03 -12.83
N LYS A 284 6.98 -19.81 -14.13
CA LYS A 284 7.06 -18.46 -14.72
C LYS A 284 5.70 -17.85 -15.06
N SER A 285 4.67 -18.68 -15.23
CA SER A 285 3.28 -18.33 -15.51
C SER A 285 2.45 -18.37 -14.21
N GLU A 286 2.97 -17.79 -13.13
CA GLU A 286 2.36 -17.82 -11.79
C GLU A 286 0.93 -17.26 -11.75
N SER A 287 0.50 -16.52 -12.79
CA SER A 287 -0.88 -16.10 -12.97
C SER A 287 -1.27 -15.99 -14.45
N ALA A 288 -2.53 -16.30 -14.76
CA ALA A 288 -3.11 -16.13 -16.11
C ALA A 288 -3.08 -14.66 -16.55
N GLU A 289 -3.24 -13.80 -15.56
CA GLU A 289 -3.18 -12.36 -15.61
C GLU A 289 -1.81 -11.92 -16.16
N ARG A 290 -0.71 -12.51 -15.66
CA ARG A 290 0.65 -12.22 -16.12
C ARG A 290 0.87 -12.66 -17.57
N ASP A 291 0.45 -13.85 -17.95
CA ASP A 291 0.60 -14.34 -19.33
C ASP A 291 -0.13 -13.42 -20.33
N LEU A 292 -1.32 -12.93 -19.96
CA LEU A 292 -2.07 -11.98 -20.78
C LEU A 292 -1.39 -10.60 -20.85
N GLN A 293 -0.83 -10.11 -19.75
CA GLN A 293 -0.07 -8.85 -19.72
C GLN A 293 1.18 -8.93 -20.62
N GLU A 294 1.94 -10.01 -20.55
CA GLU A 294 3.11 -10.23 -21.41
C GLU A 294 2.78 -10.28 -22.91
N ARG A 295 1.53 -10.53 -23.25
CA ARG A 295 1.01 -10.55 -24.63
C ARG A 295 0.27 -9.28 -25.00
N GLY A 296 0.21 -8.30 -24.10
CA GLY A 296 -0.55 -7.06 -24.25
C GLY A 296 -2.05 -7.30 -24.38
N LEU A 297 -2.62 -8.37 -23.83
CA LEU A 297 -4.06 -8.66 -23.91
C LEU A 297 -4.84 -8.16 -22.70
N LEU A 298 -4.15 -8.02 -21.57
CA LEU A 298 -4.65 -7.51 -20.31
C LEU A 298 -3.84 -6.30 -19.86
N ASP A 299 -4.53 -5.30 -19.30
CA ASP A 299 -3.91 -4.08 -18.80
C ASP A 299 -3.18 -4.31 -17.46
N TYR A 300 -2.46 -3.29 -16.97
CA TYR A 300 -1.91 -3.28 -15.62
C TYR A 300 -3.02 -3.45 -14.59
N GLN A 301 -2.76 -4.25 -13.56
CA GLN A 301 -3.66 -4.42 -12.41
C GLN A 301 -3.37 -3.36 -11.35
N ILE A 302 -4.02 -2.20 -11.50
CA ILE A 302 -3.91 -1.06 -10.57
C ILE A 302 -4.97 -1.17 -9.46
N GLY A 303 -4.75 -2.07 -8.50
CA GLY A 303 -5.55 -2.22 -7.28
C GLY A 303 -6.24 -3.58 -7.14
N ASP A 304 -6.67 -3.90 -5.92
CA ASP A 304 -7.23 -5.21 -5.56
C ASP A 304 -8.55 -5.52 -6.31
N ASP A 305 -9.31 -4.49 -6.69
CA ASP A 305 -10.58 -4.62 -7.43
C ASP A 305 -10.40 -4.72 -8.96
N SER A 306 -9.16 -4.71 -9.46
CA SER A 306 -8.89 -4.79 -10.90
C SER A 306 -9.16 -6.17 -11.50
N SER A 307 -9.12 -7.21 -10.67
CA SER A 307 -9.42 -8.60 -11.02
C SER A 307 -10.36 -9.21 -10.00
N ALA A 308 -11.27 -10.04 -10.48
CA ALA A 308 -12.18 -10.74 -9.59
C ALA A 308 -11.47 -11.89 -8.87
N ASN A 309 -11.84 -12.13 -7.62
CA ASN A 309 -11.33 -13.24 -6.82
C ASN A 309 -11.99 -14.59 -7.17
N TRP A 310 -12.43 -14.77 -8.41
CA TRP A 310 -13.07 -15.99 -8.89
C TRP A 310 -12.48 -16.48 -10.20
N ALA A 311 -12.60 -17.79 -10.45
CA ALA A 311 -12.29 -18.37 -11.75
C ALA A 311 -13.18 -19.58 -12.07
N ALA A 312 -13.54 -19.75 -13.33
CA ALA A 312 -14.17 -20.95 -13.87
C ALA A 312 -13.17 -21.72 -14.74
N CYS A 313 -13.12 -23.05 -14.67
CA CYS A 313 -12.14 -23.82 -15.42
C CYS A 313 -12.62 -25.17 -15.93
N ALA A 314 -12.05 -25.64 -17.03
CA ALA A 314 -12.37 -26.94 -17.63
C ALA A 314 -11.21 -27.46 -18.49
N TRP A 315 -11.21 -28.78 -18.74
CA TRP A 315 -10.40 -29.37 -19.81
C TRP A 315 -11.22 -29.39 -21.11
N THR A 316 -10.60 -28.99 -22.21
CA THR A 316 -11.17 -29.06 -23.55
C THR A 316 -11.00 -30.46 -24.15
N PRO A 317 -11.79 -30.82 -25.20
CA PRO A 317 -11.65 -32.09 -25.90
C PRO A 317 -10.24 -32.39 -26.42
N ASP A 318 -9.47 -31.37 -26.78
CA ASP A 318 -8.08 -31.48 -27.23
C ASP A 318 -7.03 -31.45 -26.12
N LEU A 319 -7.44 -31.65 -24.86
CA LEU A 319 -6.56 -31.71 -23.68
C LEU A 319 -5.83 -30.39 -23.37
N ARG A 320 -6.42 -29.25 -23.72
CA ARG A 320 -6.04 -27.95 -23.17
C ARG A 320 -6.84 -27.66 -21.91
N PHE A 321 -6.22 -26.97 -20.96
CA PHE A 321 -6.88 -26.48 -19.76
C PHE A 321 -7.28 -25.02 -19.97
N VAL A 322 -8.58 -24.74 -19.93
CA VAL A 322 -9.10 -23.38 -19.99
C VAL A 322 -9.37 -22.85 -18.58
N ARG A 323 -8.91 -21.63 -18.30
CA ARG A 323 -9.28 -20.83 -17.12
C ARG A 323 -9.92 -19.53 -17.58
N VAL A 324 -11.10 -19.24 -17.05
CA VAL A 324 -11.86 -18.01 -17.29
C VAL A 324 -11.97 -17.23 -16.00
N PHE A 325 -11.71 -15.94 -16.09
CA PHE A 325 -11.81 -15.01 -14.98
C PHE A 325 -12.28 -13.64 -15.50
N GLU A 326 -12.44 -12.72 -14.59
CA GLU A 326 -12.93 -11.38 -14.87
C GLU A 326 -11.90 -10.35 -14.45
N SER A 327 -11.68 -9.35 -15.31
CA SER A 327 -10.88 -8.18 -15.00
C SER A 327 -11.48 -6.95 -15.66
N TYR A 328 -11.55 -5.84 -14.92
CA TYR A 328 -12.04 -4.56 -15.43
C TYR A 328 -13.41 -4.58 -16.14
N GLY A 329 -14.36 -5.40 -15.66
CA GLY A 329 -15.68 -5.50 -16.28
C GLY A 329 -15.78 -6.49 -17.43
N GLN A 330 -14.70 -7.22 -17.76
CA GLN A 330 -14.61 -8.07 -18.95
C GLN A 330 -14.17 -9.49 -18.59
N LEU A 331 -14.68 -10.46 -19.34
CA LEU A 331 -14.26 -11.84 -19.23
C LEU A 331 -12.99 -12.10 -20.04
N TYR A 332 -12.06 -12.84 -19.45
CA TYR A 332 -10.83 -13.29 -20.08
C TYR A 332 -10.72 -14.80 -19.93
N GLY A 333 -10.38 -15.49 -21.01
CA GLY A 333 -9.99 -16.88 -21.00
C GLY A 333 -8.54 -17.06 -21.39
N VAL A 334 -7.86 -17.98 -20.72
CA VAL A 334 -6.54 -18.48 -21.10
C VAL A 334 -6.62 -19.99 -21.26
N LEU A 335 -5.96 -20.50 -22.29
CA LEU A 335 -5.82 -21.92 -22.56
C LEU A 335 -4.35 -22.29 -22.37
N TYR A 336 -4.11 -23.36 -21.62
CA TYR A 336 -2.82 -23.99 -21.43
C TYR A 336 -2.83 -25.38 -22.04
N ASP A 337 -1.70 -25.84 -22.56
CA ASP A 337 -1.56 -27.26 -22.89
C ASP A 337 -1.52 -28.14 -21.62
N ALA A 338 -1.47 -29.45 -21.80
CA ALA A 338 -1.39 -30.40 -20.70
C ALA A 338 -0.14 -30.24 -19.81
N ASN A 339 0.90 -29.57 -20.31
CA ASN A 339 2.14 -29.27 -19.58
C ASN A 339 2.11 -27.91 -18.87
N GLY A 340 0.98 -27.19 -18.93
CA GLY A 340 0.85 -25.87 -18.34
C GLY A 340 1.52 -24.75 -19.16
N VAL A 341 1.83 -24.97 -20.43
CA VAL A 341 2.37 -23.95 -21.33
C VAL A 341 1.22 -23.18 -21.97
N PHE A 342 1.31 -21.85 -21.97
CA PHE A 342 0.32 -20.99 -22.63
C PHE A 342 0.11 -21.40 -24.09
N SER A 343 -1.14 -21.67 -24.46
CA SER A 343 -1.56 -22.04 -25.81
C SER A 343 -2.28 -20.89 -26.50
N ALA A 344 -3.34 -20.36 -25.90
CA ALA A 344 -4.18 -19.33 -26.51
C ALA A 344 -4.84 -18.43 -25.45
N ALA A 345 -5.29 -17.26 -25.87
CA ALA A 345 -6.15 -16.38 -25.10
C ALA A 345 -7.47 -16.17 -25.83
N VAL A 346 -8.53 -15.97 -25.06
CA VAL A 346 -9.87 -15.69 -25.56
C VAL A 346 -10.38 -14.46 -24.83
N LEU A 347 -10.73 -13.44 -25.59
CA LEU A 347 -11.41 -12.27 -25.04
C LEU A 347 -12.91 -12.55 -25.04
N GLY A 348 -13.52 -12.44 -23.86
CA GLY A 348 -14.95 -12.54 -23.70
C GLY A 348 -15.64 -11.18 -23.77
N GLY A 349 -16.95 -11.20 -23.52
CA GLY A 349 -17.76 -10.00 -23.40
C GLY A 349 -17.68 -9.36 -22.02
N PRO A 350 -18.53 -8.33 -21.77
CA PRO A 350 -18.70 -7.75 -20.45
C PRO A 350 -19.19 -8.79 -19.44
N ALA A 351 -18.65 -8.75 -18.22
CA ALA A 351 -19.17 -9.51 -17.08
C ALA A 351 -20.32 -8.72 -16.44
N VAL A 352 -21.56 -9.18 -16.64
CA VAL A 352 -22.76 -8.47 -16.20
C VAL A 352 -23.46 -9.25 -15.09
N LYS A 353 -23.43 -8.71 -13.87
CA LYS A 353 -24.14 -9.29 -12.73
C LYS A 353 -25.65 -9.34 -13.00
N GLY A 354 -26.26 -10.50 -12.73
CA GLY A 354 -27.69 -10.71 -12.90
C GLY A 354 -28.12 -11.01 -14.35
N ALA A 355 -27.19 -11.10 -15.30
CA ALA A 355 -27.50 -11.67 -16.61
C ALA A 355 -27.93 -13.14 -16.48
N SER A 356 -28.82 -13.62 -17.36
CA SER A 356 -29.28 -15.02 -17.37
C SER A 356 -28.15 -16.04 -17.55
N LEU A 357 -27.00 -15.62 -18.07
CA LEU A 357 -25.78 -16.41 -18.09
C LEU A 357 -24.57 -15.45 -18.11
N PRO A 358 -24.01 -15.12 -16.94
CA PRO A 358 -23.03 -14.05 -16.82
C PRO A 358 -21.64 -14.41 -17.36
N VAL A 359 -21.32 -15.70 -17.49
CA VAL A 359 -20.08 -16.18 -18.13
C VAL A 359 -20.43 -17.04 -19.33
N ARG A 360 -20.05 -16.55 -20.51
CA ARG A 360 -20.15 -17.25 -21.79
C ARG A 360 -18.91 -16.95 -22.62
N LEU A 361 -18.08 -17.97 -22.84
CA LEU A 361 -16.81 -17.82 -23.55
C LEU A 361 -16.65 -18.89 -24.63
N VAL A 362 -16.75 -18.48 -25.89
CA VAL A 362 -16.56 -19.37 -27.04
C VAL A 362 -15.07 -19.66 -27.19
N LEU A 363 -14.71 -20.94 -27.15
CA LEU A 363 -13.31 -21.39 -27.22
C LEU A 363 -12.86 -21.54 -28.69
N PRO A 364 -11.56 -21.34 -28.97
CA PRO A 364 -11.02 -21.49 -30.32
C PRO A 364 -11.13 -22.93 -30.83
N ASP A 365 -10.84 -23.14 -32.10
CA ASP A 365 -10.66 -24.47 -32.72
C ASP A 365 -11.84 -25.42 -32.53
N GLY A 366 -13.05 -24.87 -32.39
CA GLY A 366 -14.26 -25.67 -32.16
C GLY A 366 -14.24 -26.44 -30.83
N GLN A 367 -13.53 -25.95 -29.79
CA GLN A 367 -13.49 -26.64 -28.49
C GLN A 367 -14.77 -26.47 -27.65
N GLY A 368 -15.76 -25.73 -28.15
CA GLY A 368 -17.05 -25.52 -27.49
C GLY A 368 -17.18 -24.14 -26.85
N THR A 369 -18.07 -24.02 -25.87
CA THR A 369 -18.29 -22.78 -25.12
C THR A 369 -18.21 -23.08 -23.62
N LEU A 370 -17.31 -22.41 -22.92
CA LEU A 370 -17.30 -22.47 -21.46
C LEU A 370 -18.39 -21.54 -20.93
N VAL A 371 -19.27 -22.09 -20.09
CA VAL A 371 -20.34 -21.36 -19.42
C VAL A 371 -20.21 -21.51 -17.91
N ALA A 372 -20.49 -20.44 -17.17
CA ALA A 372 -20.46 -20.50 -15.71
C ALA A 372 -21.50 -19.58 -15.06
N GLU A 373 -22.09 -20.08 -13.98
CA GLU A 373 -22.95 -19.33 -13.07
C GLU A 373 -22.90 -19.98 -11.68
N PHE A 374 -22.16 -19.38 -10.75
CA PHE A 374 -21.95 -19.95 -9.43
C PHE A 374 -23.25 -20.03 -8.63
N GLY A 375 -23.48 -21.17 -7.98
CA GLY A 375 -24.70 -21.50 -7.24
C GLY A 375 -25.82 -22.10 -8.11
N THR A 376 -25.54 -22.48 -9.37
CA THR A 376 -26.56 -23.00 -10.30
C THR A 376 -26.15 -24.33 -10.91
N LEU A 377 -27.11 -25.03 -11.53
CA LEU A 377 -26.85 -26.24 -12.31
C LEU A 377 -26.96 -25.93 -13.81
N LEU A 378 -25.97 -26.38 -14.58
CA LEU A 378 -25.77 -26.01 -15.98
C LEU A 378 -25.77 -27.25 -16.89
N GLY A 379 -26.39 -27.10 -18.04
CA GLY A 379 -26.39 -28.09 -19.10
C GLY A 379 -27.32 -29.28 -18.86
N PRO A 380 -27.37 -30.23 -19.81
CA PRO A 380 -28.29 -31.37 -19.75
C PRO A 380 -27.94 -32.37 -18.64
N GLN A 381 -26.71 -32.33 -18.10
CA GLN A 381 -26.30 -33.13 -16.96
C GLN A 381 -26.43 -32.39 -15.61
N GLU A 382 -27.00 -31.19 -15.59
CA GLU A 382 -27.15 -30.37 -14.38
C GLU A 382 -25.84 -30.25 -13.58
N ARG A 383 -24.74 -29.90 -14.25
CA ARG A 383 -23.43 -29.76 -13.57
C ARG A 383 -23.39 -28.48 -12.73
N PRO A 384 -22.85 -28.51 -11.51
CA PRO A 384 -22.78 -27.32 -10.68
C PRO A 384 -21.77 -26.31 -11.21
N ASP A 385 -22.14 -25.03 -11.16
CA ASP A 385 -21.32 -23.82 -11.35
C ASP A 385 -20.70 -23.60 -12.74
N VAL A 386 -20.15 -24.64 -13.37
CA VAL A 386 -19.38 -24.57 -14.62
C VAL A 386 -19.73 -25.75 -15.52
N TRP A 387 -19.90 -25.47 -16.80
CA TRP A 387 -20.07 -26.49 -17.82
C TRP A 387 -19.35 -26.12 -19.11
N LEU A 388 -18.75 -27.11 -19.77
CA LEU A 388 -18.19 -26.96 -21.10
C LEU A 388 -19.21 -27.49 -22.11
N ALA A 389 -19.94 -26.58 -22.76
CA ALA A 389 -20.89 -26.92 -23.79
C ALA A 389 -20.13 -27.40 -25.04
N PRO A 390 -20.43 -28.60 -25.58
CA PRO A 390 -19.79 -29.10 -26.79
C PRO A 390 -19.93 -28.14 -27.99
N ALA A 391 -19.03 -28.29 -28.96
CA ALA A 391 -19.12 -27.56 -30.22
C ALA A 391 -20.50 -27.72 -30.88
N GLY A 392 -21.06 -26.63 -31.41
CA GLY A 392 -22.38 -26.64 -32.04
C GLY A 392 -23.56 -26.57 -31.06
N THR A 393 -23.33 -26.51 -29.74
CA THR A 393 -24.40 -26.27 -28.77
C THR A 393 -24.96 -24.85 -28.94
N THR A 394 -26.26 -24.73 -29.18
CA THR A 394 -26.91 -23.43 -29.45
C THR A 394 -27.57 -22.81 -28.22
N ALA A 395 -27.86 -23.60 -27.19
CA ALA A 395 -28.47 -23.14 -25.94
C ALA A 395 -28.03 -24.02 -24.76
N VAL A 396 -28.10 -23.47 -23.55
CA VAL A 396 -27.83 -24.16 -22.29
C VAL A 396 -29.03 -24.04 -21.35
N THR A 397 -29.37 -25.13 -20.68
CA THR A 397 -30.31 -25.07 -19.55
C THR A 397 -29.57 -24.61 -18.30
N VAL A 398 -30.06 -23.55 -17.68
CA VAL A 398 -29.61 -23.00 -16.40
C VAL A 398 -30.70 -23.24 -15.37
N ARG A 399 -30.40 -23.93 -14.27
CA ARG A 399 -31.37 -24.19 -13.20
C ARG A 399 -30.97 -23.44 -11.93
N ARG A 400 -31.84 -22.52 -11.51
CA ARG A 400 -31.74 -21.76 -10.25
C ARG A 400 -32.82 -22.24 -9.30
N GLY A 401 -32.43 -23.03 -8.30
CA GLY A 401 -33.41 -23.75 -7.47
C GLY A 401 -34.26 -24.69 -8.34
N ASP A 402 -35.58 -24.51 -8.33
CA ASP A 402 -36.52 -25.36 -9.08
C ASP A 402 -36.94 -24.79 -10.44
N THR A 403 -36.38 -23.66 -10.87
CA THR A 403 -36.74 -23.00 -12.14
C THR A 403 -35.67 -23.26 -13.21
N PRO A 404 -35.97 -24.07 -14.25
CA PRO A 404 -35.11 -24.20 -15.41
C PRO A 404 -35.37 -23.05 -16.41
N GLU A 405 -34.30 -22.45 -16.93
CA GLU A 405 -34.30 -21.46 -17.99
C GLU A 405 -33.41 -21.95 -19.14
N VAL A 406 -33.85 -21.82 -20.39
CA VAL A 406 -33.02 -22.13 -21.56
C VAL A 406 -32.42 -20.84 -22.11
N VAL A 407 -31.09 -20.71 -22.02
CA VAL A 407 -30.36 -19.51 -22.43
C VAL A 407 -29.62 -19.78 -23.74
N PRO A 408 -29.80 -18.95 -24.79
CA PRO A 408 -29.06 -19.11 -26.05
C PRO A 408 -27.57 -18.80 -25.89
N LEU A 409 -26.72 -19.54 -26.63
CA LEU A 409 -25.28 -19.34 -26.66
C LEU A 409 -24.80 -18.48 -27.85
N GLY A 410 -25.69 -18.16 -28.78
CA GLY A 410 -25.45 -17.32 -29.96
C GLY A 410 -25.35 -15.82 -29.68
#